data_AF-A0A1Y3MY87-F1
#
_entry.id   AF-A0A1Y3MY87-F1
#
_cell.length_a   1.000
_cell.length_b   1.000
_cell.length_c   1.000
_cell.angle_alpha   90.00
_cell.angle_beta   90.00
_cell.angle_gamma   90.00
#
_symmetry.space_group_name_H-M   'P 1'
#
loop_
_entity.id
_entity.type
_entity.pdbx_description
1 polymer ?
#
loop_
_entity_poly.entity_id
_entity_poly.type
_entity_poly.pdbx_seq_one_letter_code
_entity_poly.pdbx_strand_id
1 'polypeptide(L)'
;MSIPEGVTLPVIYSSQEPIVDRKSVFIAHIAPIQYVTQVGMVVRELLKNKKIAKATHNMFAYRIEEEGGVINEGNDDDGEHGAGITLEGLLEVIDARNVFVMVSRWYGGIKLGPDRFKHIKDVALQLLDEHGYVPHKKKDQPAKNNKKKSKK
;
A
#
# COMPACT_ATOMS: atom_id res chain seq x y z
N MET A 1 20.41 -14.77 5.82
CA MET A 1 19.46 -15.15 6.89
C MET A 1 18.60 -16.28 6.37
N SER A 2 18.53 -17.39 7.10
CA SER A 2 17.61 -18.50 6.79
C SER A 2 16.17 -18.03 6.96
N ILE A 3 15.30 -18.40 6.02
CA ILE A 3 13.86 -18.15 6.13
C ILE A 3 13.34 -19.07 7.25
N PRO A 4 12.62 -18.56 8.27
CA PRO A 4 12.06 -19.41 9.31
C PRO A 4 11.15 -20.47 8.68
N GLU A 5 11.21 -21.69 9.19
CA GLU A 5 10.41 -22.81 8.70
C GLU A 5 8.92 -22.45 8.76
N GLY A 6 8.20 -22.65 7.65
CA GLY A 6 6.78 -22.30 7.54
C GLY A 6 6.46 -20.87 7.09
N VAL A 7 7.45 -19.98 6.92
CA VAL A 7 7.19 -18.65 6.32
C VAL A 7 6.91 -18.80 4.82
N THR A 8 5.71 -18.37 4.42
CA THR A 8 5.23 -18.46 3.03
C THR A 8 5.11 -17.08 2.39
N LEU A 9 5.08 -17.08 1.05
CA LEU A 9 4.80 -15.89 0.27
C LEU A 9 3.35 -15.48 0.54
N PRO A 10 3.10 -14.27 1.07
CA PRO A 10 1.74 -13.79 1.27
C PRO A 10 1.04 -13.52 -0.07
N VAL A 11 -0.30 -13.47 -0.01
CA VAL A 11 -1.10 -12.96 -1.13
C VAL A 11 -0.75 -11.50 -1.40
N ILE A 12 -0.68 -11.14 -2.68
CA ILE A 12 -0.35 -9.79 -3.13
C ILE A 12 -1.59 -9.20 -3.81
N TYR A 13 -2.04 -8.06 -3.30
CA TYR A 13 -3.13 -7.29 -3.88
C TYR A 13 -2.56 -6.11 -4.66
N SER A 14 -3.22 -5.73 -5.76
CA SER A 14 -2.80 -4.61 -6.60
C SER A 14 -3.98 -3.71 -6.91
N SER A 15 -3.76 -2.41 -6.97
CA SER A 15 -4.78 -1.44 -7.37
C SER A 15 -5.24 -1.74 -8.80
N GLN A 16 -6.54 -1.86 -9.01
CA GLN A 16 -7.08 -2.18 -10.34
C GLN A 16 -7.00 -0.99 -11.29
N GLU A 17 -7.31 0.20 -10.77
CA GLU A 17 -7.25 1.45 -11.53
C GLU A 17 -5.94 2.20 -11.25
N PRO A 18 -5.10 2.46 -12.27
CA PRO A 18 -3.89 3.23 -12.07
C PRO A 18 -4.19 4.73 -11.94
N ILE A 19 -3.38 5.44 -11.15
CA ILE A 19 -3.33 6.91 -11.22
C ILE A 19 -2.42 7.31 -12.39
N VAL A 20 -2.90 8.23 -13.23
CA VAL A 20 -2.18 8.72 -14.39
C VAL A 20 -2.09 10.25 -14.37
N ASP A 21 -0.87 10.80 -14.44
CA ASP A 21 -0.61 12.24 -14.53
C ASP A 21 0.58 12.49 -15.47
N ARG A 22 0.39 13.35 -16.48
CA ARG A 22 1.42 13.74 -17.46
C ARG A 22 2.22 12.53 -17.98
N LYS A 23 1.46 11.49 -18.37
CA LYS A 23 1.94 10.18 -18.85
C LYS A 23 2.69 9.33 -17.83
N SER A 24 2.93 9.81 -16.62
CA SER A 24 3.40 8.96 -15.53
C SER A 24 2.24 8.10 -15.05
N VAL A 25 2.52 6.83 -14.77
CA VAL A 25 1.54 5.84 -14.30
C VAL A 25 1.98 5.33 -12.94
N PHE A 26 1.04 5.20 -12.01
CA PHE A 26 1.27 4.71 -10.65
C PHE A 26 0.31 3.55 -10.35
N ILE A 27 0.85 2.45 -9.83
CA ILE A 27 0.10 1.28 -9.38
C ILE A 27 0.61 0.90 -8.00
N ALA A 28 -0.30 0.66 -7.05
CA ALA A 28 0.05 0.15 -5.73
C ALA A 28 -0.05 -1.36 -5.68
N HIS A 29 0.79 -1.95 -4.82
CA HIS A 29 0.79 -3.35 -4.45
C HIS A 29 0.90 -3.45 -2.94
N ILE A 30 0.06 -4.26 -2.29
CA ILE A 30 0.16 -4.53 -0.85
C ILE A 30 0.21 -6.02 -0.58
N ALA A 31 0.81 -6.39 0.56
CA ALA A 31 0.76 -7.75 1.08
C ALA A 31 0.73 -7.74 2.61
N PRO A 32 -0.12 -8.57 3.25
CA PRO A 32 -0.02 -8.79 4.69
C PRO A 32 1.30 -9.50 5.00
N ILE A 33 2.04 -9.02 5.98
CA ILE A 33 3.32 -9.60 6.39
C ILE A 33 3.44 -9.66 7.92
N GLN A 34 4.21 -10.62 8.40
CA GLN A 34 4.52 -10.83 9.82
C GLN A 34 6.02 -10.94 10.07
N TYR A 35 6.82 -11.15 9.03
CA TYR A 35 8.26 -11.33 9.14
C TYR A 35 8.99 -10.52 8.08
N VAL A 36 10.12 -9.93 8.45
CA VAL A 36 10.98 -9.16 7.52
C VAL A 36 11.40 -10.00 6.31
N THR A 37 11.54 -11.32 6.46
CA THR A 37 11.83 -12.24 5.36
C THR A 37 10.78 -12.21 4.25
N GLN A 38 9.51 -11.93 4.56
CA GLN A 38 8.43 -11.82 3.59
C GLN A 38 8.56 -10.57 2.71
N VAL A 39 9.18 -9.49 3.20
CA VAL A 39 9.43 -8.27 2.40
C VAL A 39 10.22 -8.65 1.14
N GLY A 40 11.34 -9.35 1.31
CA GLY A 40 12.15 -9.83 0.19
C GLY A 40 11.47 -10.91 -0.66
N MET A 41 10.48 -11.64 -0.14
CA MET A 41 9.67 -12.58 -0.92
C MET A 41 8.69 -11.84 -1.83
N VAL A 42 7.98 -10.85 -1.28
CA VAL A 42 7.00 -10.02 -2.01
C VAL A 42 7.66 -9.23 -3.11
N VAL A 43 8.79 -8.56 -2.82
CA VAL A 43 9.55 -7.81 -3.85
C VAL A 43 9.98 -8.74 -4.99
N ARG A 44 10.55 -9.90 -4.67
CA ARG A 44 10.97 -10.87 -5.70
C ARG A 44 9.79 -11.39 -6.52
N GLU A 45 8.64 -11.64 -5.90
CA GLU A 45 7.45 -12.09 -6.61
C GLU A 45 6.91 -11.01 -7.55
N LEU A 46 6.76 -9.77 -7.08
CA LEU A 46 6.33 -8.63 -7.90
C LEU A 46 7.25 -8.43 -9.11
N LEU A 47 8.56 -8.53 -8.92
CA LEU A 47 9.56 -8.37 -9.98
C LEU A 47 9.62 -9.55 -10.97
N LYS A 48 8.95 -10.68 -10.72
CA LYS A 48 8.75 -11.70 -11.78
C LYS A 48 7.83 -11.18 -12.89
N ASN A 49 6.94 -10.24 -12.57
CA ASN A 49 6.12 -9.58 -13.58
C ASN A 49 6.98 -8.58 -14.37
N LYS A 50 7.19 -8.87 -15.66
CA LYS A 50 8.01 -8.05 -16.56
C LYS A 50 7.55 -6.60 -16.71
N LYS A 51 6.27 -6.28 -16.46
CA LYS A 51 5.79 -4.89 -16.49
C LYS A 51 6.30 -4.12 -15.27
N ILE A 52 6.19 -4.71 -14.08
CA ILE A 52 6.64 -4.15 -12.80
C ILE A 52 8.17 -4.04 -12.78
N ALA A 53 8.88 -5.09 -13.21
CA ALA A 53 10.34 -5.06 -13.32
C ALA A 53 10.89 -4.00 -14.28
N LYS A 54 10.06 -3.46 -15.18
CA LYS A 54 10.40 -2.38 -16.11
C LYS A 54 9.86 -1.02 -15.66
N ALA A 55 9.23 -0.94 -14.49
CA ALA A 55 8.89 0.36 -13.90
C ALA A 55 10.16 1.20 -13.73
N THR A 56 10.01 2.52 -13.80
CA THR A 56 11.12 3.44 -13.55
C THR A 56 11.56 3.37 -12.10
N HIS A 57 10.60 3.20 -11.18
CA HIS A 57 10.82 3.05 -9.75
C HIS A 57 9.80 2.06 -9.16
N ASN A 58 10.24 1.21 -8.25
CA ASN A 58 9.46 0.29 -7.44
C ASN A 58 9.71 0.58 -5.94
N MET A 59 9.31 1.78 -5.51
CA MET A 59 9.46 2.24 -4.13
C MET A 59 8.58 1.41 -3.19
N PHE A 60 9.06 1.12 -1.97
CA PHE A 60 8.26 0.40 -0.98
C PHE A 60 8.51 0.88 0.45
N ALA A 61 7.55 0.54 1.32
CA ALA A 61 7.70 0.61 2.77
C ALA A 61 6.96 -0.56 3.42
N TYR A 62 7.30 -0.87 4.67
CA TYR A 62 6.58 -1.86 5.46
C TYR A 62 6.60 -1.50 6.94
N ARG A 63 5.61 -2.00 7.68
CA ARG A 63 5.58 -1.96 9.15
C ARG A 63 5.11 -3.31 9.68
N ILE A 64 5.86 -3.89 10.61
CA ILE A 64 5.57 -5.16 11.29
C ILE A 64 5.52 -4.89 12.78
N GLU A 65 4.46 -5.36 13.44
CA GLU A 65 4.39 -5.35 14.90
C GLU A 65 4.90 -6.69 15.43
N GLU A 66 6.04 -6.66 16.10
CA GLU A 66 6.66 -7.81 16.74
C GLU A 66 6.09 -8.03 18.16
N GLU A 67 6.50 -9.12 18.80
CA GLU A 67 6.11 -9.40 20.19
C GLU A 67 6.49 -8.23 21.13
N GLY A 68 5.58 -7.89 22.03
CA GLY A 68 5.76 -6.75 22.94
C GLY A 68 5.44 -5.39 22.33
N GLY A 69 4.90 -5.33 21.11
CA GLY A 69 4.46 -4.09 20.47
C GLY A 69 5.59 -3.27 19.84
N VAL A 70 6.76 -3.88 19.66
CA VAL A 70 7.88 -3.26 18.95
C VAL A 70 7.54 -3.17 17.46
N ILE A 71 7.70 -1.99 16.87
CA ILE A 71 7.50 -1.79 15.44
C ILE A 71 8.84 -1.95 14.72
N ASN A 72 8.88 -2.91 13.81
CA ASN A 72 9.95 -3.10 12.84
C ASN A 72 9.48 -2.58 11.48
N GLU A 73 10.10 -1.49 11.02
CA GLU A 73 9.71 -0.79 9.80
C GLU A 73 10.92 -0.43 8.96
N GLY A 74 10.67 -0.20 7.68
CA GLY A 74 11.70 0.21 6.75
C GLY A 74 11.15 0.51 5.37
N ASN A 75 11.99 1.14 4.55
CA ASN A 75 11.60 1.63 3.24
C ASN A 75 12.77 1.60 2.23
N ASP A 76 12.42 1.68 0.96
CA ASP A 76 13.34 1.83 -0.17
C ASP A 76 12.69 2.78 -1.20
N ASP A 77 13.44 3.77 -1.67
CA ASP A 77 12.95 4.75 -2.64
C ASP A 77 13.13 4.32 -4.10
N ASP A 78 13.92 3.27 -4.37
CA ASP A 78 14.33 2.81 -5.70
C ASP A 78 14.74 3.97 -6.64
N GLY A 79 15.44 4.97 -6.11
CA GLY A 79 15.89 6.16 -6.85
C GLY A 79 14.84 7.26 -7.05
N GLU A 80 13.59 7.07 -6.60
CA GLU A 80 12.60 8.14 -6.49
C GLU A 80 12.77 8.86 -5.13
N HIS A 81 13.82 9.67 -5.02
CA HIS A 81 14.20 10.28 -3.74
C HIS A 81 13.04 10.85 -2.92
N GLY A 82 12.91 10.35 -1.70
CA GLY A 82 11.88 10.69 -0.72
C GLY A 82 10.61 9.85 -0.81
N ALA A 83 10.46 8.93 -1.78
CA ALA A 83 9.24 8.13 -1.92
C ALA A 83 9.11 7.04 -0.85
N GLY A 84 10.21 6.38 -0.47
CA GLY A 84 10.23 5.38 0.60
C GLY A 84 9.72 5.94 1.93
N ILE A 85 10.37 7.02 2.41
CA ILE A 85 9.94 7.72 3.65
C ILE A 85 8.52 8.30 3.54
N THR A 86 8.07 8.66 2.33
CA THR A 86 6.68 9.11 2.10
C THR A 86 5.68 7.98 2.32
N LEU A 87 6.00 6.76 1.89
CA LEU A 87 5.16 5.58 2.11
C LEU A 87 5.21 5.11 3.58
N GLU A 88 6.38 5.13 4.20
CA GLU A 88 6.53 4.83 5.63
C GLU A 88 5.68 5.77 6.48
N GLY A 89 5.82 7.10 6.29
CA GLY A 89 5.00 8.09 6.99
C GLY A 89 3.51 7.98 6.69
N LEU A 90 3.11 7.48 5.51
CA LEU A 90 1.71 7.15 5.25
C LEU A 90 1.22 6.02 6.16
N LEU A 91 1.97 4.91 6.24
CA LEU A 91 1.62 3.76 7.09
C LEU A 91 1.59 4.14 8.58
N GLU A 92 2.48 5.03 9.03
CA GLU A 92 2.46 5.60 10.37
C GLU A 92 1.19 6.40 10.64
N VAL A 93 0.84 7.34 9.76
CA VAL A 93 -0.30 8.26 9.94
C VAL A 93 -1.64 7.51 10.02
N ILE A 94 -1.79 6.43 9.25
CA ILE A 94 -3.01 5.61 9.28
C ILE A 94 -2.94 4.46 10.30
N ASP A 95 -1.83 4.33 11.03
CA ASP A 95 -1.49 3.22 11.93
C ASP A 95 -1.65 1.84 11.29
N ALA A 96 -1.27 1.71 10.02
CA ALA A 96 -1.25 0.44 9.32
C ALA A 96 -0.02 -0.37 9.74
N ARG A 97 -0.27 -1.59 10.21
CA ARG A 97 0.73 -2.54 10.71
C ARG A 97 0.57 -3.89 10.03
N ASN A 98 1.62 -4.70 10.12
CA ASN A 98 1.69 -6.04 9.53
C ASN A 98 1.39 -6.02 8.02
N VAL A 99 1.95 -5.03 7.33
CA VAL A 99 1.69 -4.77 5.92
C VAL A 99 2.93 -4.24 5.20
N PHE A 100 3.10 -4.75 3.99
CA PHE A 100 4.01 -4.24 2.98
C PHE A 100 3.22 -3.42 1.97
N VAL A 101 3.78 -2.30 1.51
CA VAL A 101 3.27 -1.54 0.37
C VAL A 101 4.41 -1.22 -0.60
N MET A 102 4.22 -1.53 -1.88
CA MET A 102 5.05 -1.05 -2.99
C MET A 102 4.19 -0.20 -3.91
N VAL A 103 4.77 0.89 -4.41
CA VAL A 103 4.21 1.60 -5.55
C VAL A 103 5.17 1.42 -6.73
N SER A 104 4.64 1.04 -7.88
CA SER A 104 5.39 1.03 -9.13
C SER A 104 5.04 2.29 -9.91
N ARG A 105 6.07 3.04 -10.30
CA ARG A 105 5.95 4.23 -11.14
C ARG A 105 6.61 4.00 -12.49
N TRP A 106 5.88 4.24 -13.57
CA TRP A 106 6.45 4.39 -14.92
C TRP A 106 6.51 5.89 -15.26
N TYR A 107 7.72 6.43 -15.44
CA TYR A 107 7.90 7.85 -15.73
C TYR A 107 7.45 8.21 -17.14
N GLY A 108 6.58 9.22 -17.23
CA GLY A 108 5.99 9.67 -18.49
C GLY A 108 6.82 10.62 -19.35
N GLY A 109 8.05 10.95 -18.94
CA GLY A 109 8.91 11.93 -19.61
C GLY A 109 8.73 13.38 -19.15
N ILE A 110 7.76 13.66 -18.27
CA ILE A 110 7.47 15.02 -17.75
C ILE A 110 7.64 15.04 -16.23
N LYS A 111 8.50 15.94 -15.72
CA LYS A 111 8.74 16.10 -14.28
C LYS A 111 7.45 16.56 -13.59
N LEU A 112 7.02 15.78 -12.59
CA LEU A 112 5.84 16.10 -11.78
C LEU A 112 6.18 17.00 -10.58
N GLY A 113 7.45 17.12 -10.21
CA GLY A 113 7.84 17.84 -8.99
C GLY A 113 7.17 17.20 -7.75
N PRO A 114 6.67 17.99 -6.80
CA PRO A 114 6.01 17.48 -5.59
C PRO A 114 4.75 16.63 -5.85
N ASP A 115 4.06 16.82 -6.98
CA ASP A 115 2.80 16.12 -7.27
C ASP A 115 2.94 14.60 -7.29
N ARG A 116 4.14 14.08 -7.63
CA ARG A 116 4.40 12.64 -7.60
C ARG A 116 4.17 12.03 -6.22
N PHE A 117 4.52 12.73 -5.14
CA PHE A 117 4.34 12.24 -3.78
C PHE A 117 2.87 12.19 -3.39
N LYS A 118 2.05 13.10 -3.95
CA LYS A 118 0.60 13.02 -3.81
C LYS A 118 0.07 11.75 -4.47
N HIS A 119 0.43 11.49 -5.73
CA HIS A 119 -0.01 10.28 -6.44
C HIS A 119 0.46 8.98 -5.80
N ILE A 120 1.71 8.94 -5.31
CA ILE A 120 2.28 7.79 -4.58
C ILE A 120 1.44 7.49 -3.32
N LYS A 121 1.11 8.52 -2.53
CA LYS A 121 0.28 8.34 -1.34
C LYS A 121 -1.16 7.98 -1.68
N ASP A 122 -1.75 8.66 -2.66
CA ASP A 122 -3.16 8.49 -3.01
C ASP A 122 -3.43 7.05 -3.51
N VAL A 123 -2.59 6.51 -4.40
CA VAL A 123 -2.77 5.14 -4.91
C VAL A 123 -2.51 4.08 -3.83
N ALA A 124 -1.54 4.30 -2.94
CA ALA A 124 -1.26 3.42 -1.81
C ALA A 124 -2.41 3.43 -0.80
N LEU A 125 -2.89 4.62 -0.42
CA LEU A 125 -3.97 4.82 0.54
C LEU A 125 -5.27 4.19 0.05
N GLN A 126 -5.62 4.35 -1.23
CA GLN A 126 -6.81 3.71 -1.81
C GLN A 126 -6.77 2.19 -1.63
N LEU A 127 -5.66 1.56 -2.00
CA LEU A 127 -5.54 0.11 -1.89
C LEU A 127 -5.50 -0.37 -0.43
N LEU A 128 -4.84 0.37 0.46
CA LEU A 128 -4.82 0.09 1.90
C LEU A 128 -6.22 0.21 2.52
N ASP A 129 -6.99 1.22 2.12
CA ASP A 129 -8.37 1.44 2.56
C ASP A 129 -9.28 0.28 2.13
N GLU A 130 -9.21 -0.09 0.84
CA GLU A 130 -9.96 -1.22 0.27
C GLU A 130 -9.71 -2.54 1.03
N HIS A 131 -8.54 -2.71 1.64
CA HIS A 131 -8.14 -3.91 2.38
C HIS A 131 -8.19 -3.73 3.91
N GLY A 132 -8.82 -2.66 4.40
CA GLY A 132 -9.15 -2.49 5.82
C GLY A 132 -8.02 -1.99 6.71
N TYR A 133 -6.95 -1.42 6.13
CA TYR A 133 -5.84 -0.83 6.89
C TYR A 133 -6.10 0.62 7.31
N VAL A 134 -7.20 1.24 6.87
CA VAL A 134 -7.57 2.60 7.22
C VAL A 134 -8.70 2.60 8.26
N PRO A 135 -8.51 3.23 9.43
CA PRO A 135 -9.54 3.31 10.45
C PRO A 135 -10.72 4.19 10.01
N HIS A 136 -11.90 3.61 9.84
CA HIS A 136 -13.15 4.36 9.66
C HIS A 136 -13.88 4.52 10.99
N LYS A 137 -14.10 5.75 11.45
CA LYS A 137 -15.09 5.99 12.50
C LYS A 137 -16.46 5.55 11.96
N LYS A 138 -17.10 4.55 12.61
CA LYS A 138 -18.48 4.17 12.29
C LYS A 138 -19.33 5.44 12.28
N LYS A 139 -19.84 5.82 11.10
CA LYS A 139 -20.93 6.81 11.02
C LYS A 139 -22.17 6.09 11.53
N ASP A 140 -22.74 6.53 12.64
CA ASP A 140 -24.07 6.12 13.07
C ASP A 140 -25.03 6.32 11.91
N GLN A 141 -25.51 5.23 11.30
CA GLN A 141 -26.56 5.31 10.31
C GLN A 141 -27.86 5.64 11.04
N PRO A 142 -28.62 6.69 10.66
CA PRO A 142 -29.92 6.92 11.24
C PRO A 142 -30.85 5.76 10.90
N ALA A 143 -31.49 5.19 11.93
CA ALA A 143 -32.46 4.12 11.81
C ALA A 143 -33.54 4.47 10.78
N LYS A 144 -33.72 3.62 9.76
CA LYS A 144 -34.84 3.73 8.81
C LYS A 144 -36.15 3.50 9.57
N ASN A 145 -36.84 4.59 9.91
CA ASN A 145 -38.19 4.56 10.47
C ASN A 145 -39.19 4.08 9.40
N ASN A 146 -39.59 2.81 9.47
CA ASN A 146 -40.70 2.27 8.70
C ASN A 146 -42.03 2.83 9.24
N LYS A 147 -42.49 3.96 8.70
CA LYS A 147 -43.89 4.40 8.86
C LYS A 147 -44.80 3.47 8.05
N LYS A 148 -45.39 2.47 8.72
CA LYS A 148 -46.60 1.78 8.23
C LYS A 148 -47.74 2.80 8.14
N LYS A 149 -48.15 3.17 6.92
CA LYS A 149 -49.46 3.80 6.67
C LYS A 149 -50.53 2.71 6.72
N SER A 150 -51.29 2.65 7.81
CA SER A 150 -52.54 1.90 7.86
C SER A 150 -53.64 2.73 7.19
N LYS A 151 -54.19 2.22 6.09
CA LYS A 151 -55.50 2.65 5.55
C LYS A 151 -56.58 1.86 6.29
N LYS A 152 -57.51 2.56 6.95
CA LYS A 152 -58.92 2.17 7.01
C LYS A 152 -59.76 3.41 7.27
#